data_AF-A0A256FVW1-F1
#
_entry.id   AF-A0A256FVW1-F1
#
_cell.length_a   1.000
_cell.length_b   1.000
_cell.length_c   1.000
_cell.angle_alpha   90.00
_cell.angle_beta   90.00
_cell.angle_gamma   90.00
#
_symmetry.space_group_name_H-M   'P 1'
#
loop_
_entity.id
_entity.type
_entity.pdbx_description
1 polymer ?
#
loop_
_entity_poly.entity_id
_entity_poly.type
_entity_poly.pdbx_seq_one_letter_code
_entity_poly.pdbx_strand_id
1 'polypeptide(L)'
;MAIIWNFIPAWLKYLLAGIIAACIIAGGGYLIGKREGRQEVKTEQLQSDINAERERTKDDAKLRSLSNYDFCVLSLRRRGMQSEDCEQLRGVAAE
;
A
#
# COMPACT_ATOMS: atom_id res chain seq x y z
N MET A 1 33.54 40.67 -19.39
CA MET A 1 33.33 39.33 -18.77
C MET A 1 34.01 38.17 -19.53
N ALA A 2 34.79 38.40 -20.60
CA ALA A 2 35.48 37.33 -21.35
C ALA A 2 36.98 37.17 -21.03
N ILE A 3 37.63 38.21 -20.49
CA ILE A 3 39.10 38.24 -20.36
C ILE A 3 39.59 37.37 -19.18
N ILE A 4 38.77 37.23 -18.12
CA ILE A 4 39.09 36.44 -16.92
C ILE A 4 39.10 34.92 -17.23
N TRP A 5 38.31 34.46 -18.20
CA TRP A 5 38.21 33.04 -18.57
C TRP A 5 39.43 32.49 -19.31
N ASN A 6 40.24 33.38 -19.88
CA ASN A 6 41.48 33.06 -20.60
C ASN A 6 42.69 32.89 -19.67
N PHE A 7 42.62 33.42 -18.45
CA PHE A 7 43.67 33.25 -17.42
C PHE A 7 43.45 32.06 -16.51
N ILE A 8 42.27 31.42 -16.57
CA ILE A 8 41.96 30.25 -15.74
C ILE A 8 42.60 29.02 -16.36
N PRO A 9 43.55 28.38 -15.66
CA PRO A 9 44.25 27.23 -16.18
C PRO A 9 43.31 26.02 -16.30
N ALA A 10 43.53 25.19 -17.32
CA ALA A 10 42.62 24.10 -17.68
C ALA A 10 42.38 23.11 -16.52
N TRP A 11 43.38 22.87 -15.67
CA TRP A 11 43.25 22.00 -14.50
C TRP A 11 42.20 22.46 -13.48
N LEU A 12 42.01 23.79 -13.33
CA LEU A 12 40.99 24.34 -12.44
C LEU A 12 39.57 24.12 -13.00
N LYS A 13 39.43 24.17 -14.33
CA LYS A 13 38.16 23.89 -15.02
C LYS A 13 37.76 22.42 -14.86
N TYR A 14 38.73 21.50 -14.97
CA TYR A 14 38.49 20.08 -14.76
C TYR A 14 38.16 19.74 -13.29
N LEU A 15 38.79 20.40 -12.32
CA LEU A 15 38.43 20.27 -10.91
C LEU A 15 36.98 20.71 -10.65
N LEU A 16 36.59 21.87 -11.16
CA LEU A 16 35.24 22.39 -10.99
C LEU A 16 34.19 21.45 -11.64
N ALA A 17 34.48 20.97 -12.85
CA ALA A 17 33.63 20.00 -13.54
C ALA A 17 33.51 18.67 -12.76
N GLY A 18 34.62 18.18 -12.18
CA GLY A 18 34.63 16.98 -11.35
C GLY A 18 33.79 17.13 -10.09
N ILE A 19 33.87 18.27 -9.40
CA ILE A 19 33.06 18.57 -8.21
C ILE A 19 31.57 18.60 -8.57
N ILE A 20 31.21 19.26 -9.66
CA ILE A 20 29.81 19.34 -10.12
C ILE A 20 29.28 17.93 -10.44
N ALA A 21 30.07 17.12 -11.16
CA ALA A 21 29.69 15.73 -11.46
C ALA A 21 29.50 14.89 -10.18
N ALA A 22 30.40 15.02 -9.21
CA ALA A 22 30.28 14.33 -7.92
C ALA A 22 29.02 14.75 -7.14
N CYS A 23 28.69 16.04 -7.13
CA CYS A 23 27.46 16.54 -6.50
C CYS A 23 26.20 16.00 -7.17
N ILE A 24 26.19 15.87 -8.50
CA ILE A 24 25.05 15.31 -9.24
C ILE A 24 24.89 13.81 -8.92
N ILE A 25 25.98 13.05 -8.90
CA ILE A 25 25.95 11.62 -8.59
C ILE A 25 25.50 11.40 -7.13
N ALA A 26 26.07 12.13 -6.18
CA ALA A 26 25.71 12.02 -4.77
C ALA A 26 24.27 12.47 -4.51
N GLY A 27 23.85 13.61 -5.08
CA GLY A 27 22.49 14.12 -4.95
C GLY A 27 21.46 13.23 -5.63
N GLY A 28 21.75 12.76 -6.85
CA GLY A 28 20.91 11.81 -7.59
C GLY A 28 20.77 10.47 -6.85
N GLY A 29 21.89 9.89 -6.40
CA GLY A 29 21.91 8.66 -5.61
C GLY A 29 21.15 8.79 -4.29
N TYR A 30 21.32 9.92 -3.57
CA TYR A 30 20.58 10.20 -2.33
C TYR A 30 19.07 10.32 -2.57
N LEU A 31 18.65 10.99 -3.65
CA LEU A 31 17.24 11.14 -3.99
C LEU A 31 16.61 9.81 -4.43
N ILE A 32 17.33 9.00 -5.21
CA ILE A 32 16.88 7.66 -5.63
C ILE A 32 16.77 6.74 -4.40
N GLY A 33 17.80 6.66 -3.57
CA GLY A 33 17.76 5.84 -2.34
C GLY A 33 16.66 6.30 -1.37
N LYS A 34 16.41 7.61 -1.24
CA LYS A 34 15.31 8.14 -0.43
C LYS A 34 13.92 7.84 -1.02
N ARG A 35 13.82 7.69 -2.35
CA ARG A 35 12.57 7.28 -3.02
C ARG A 35 12.31 5.80 -2.81
N GLU A 36 13.34 4.96 -2.92
CA GLU A 36 13.26 3.52 -2.69
C GLU A 36 12.83 3.20 -1.24
N GLY A 37 13.45 3.84 -0.25
CA GLY A 37 13.05 3.65 1.16
C GLY A 37 11.63 4.13 1.50
N ARG A 38 11.02 5.02 0.70
CA ARG A 38 9.59 5.37 0.85
C ARG A 38 8.66 4.43 0.08
N GLN A 39 9.15 3.76 -0.96
CA GLN A 39 8.36 2.80 -1.73
C GLN A 39 8.20 1.50 -0.94
N GLU A 40 9.27 1.02 -0.29
CA GLU A 40 9.23 -0.22 0.51
C GLU A 40 8.22 -0.11 1.68
N VAL A 41 8.23 1.00 2.42
CA VAL A 41 7.28 1.22 3.53
C VAL A 41 5.83 1.34 3.03
N LYS A 42 5.62 1.91 1.84
CA LYS A 42 4.28 1.97 1.25
C LYS A 42 3.83 0.60 0.77
N THR A 43 4.69 -0.21 0.17
CA THR A 43 4.31 -1.56 -0.28
C THR A 43 3.95 -2.48 0.86
N GLU A 44 4.65 -2.40 1.99
CA GLU A 44 4.31 -3.20 3.18
C GLU A 44 2.95 -2.79 3.77
N GLN A 45 2.68 -1.48 3.87
CA GLN A 45 1.38 -0.99 4.30
C GLN A 45 0.26 -1.39 3.34
N LEU A 46 0.45 -1.21 2.03
CA LEU A 46 -0.54 -1.62 1.03
C LEU A 46 -0.79 -3.13 1.07
N GLN A 47 0.23 -3.95 1.32
CA GLN A 47 0.06 -5.41 1.38
C GLN A 47 -0.69 -5.85 2.64
N SER A 48 -0.48 -5.19 3.78
CA SER A 48 -1.29 -5.43 4.98
C SER A 48 -2.76 -5.06 4.78
N ASP A 49 -3.04 -3.95 4.09
CA ASP A 49 -4.41 -3.48 3.82
C ASP A 49 -5.10 -4.39 2.79
N ILE A 50 -4.39 -4.84 1.75
CA ILE A 50 -4.89 -5.82 0.78
C ILE A 50 -5.21 -7.17 1.46
N ASN A 51 -4.37 -7.61 2.40
CA ASN A 51 -4.63 -8.86 3.13
C ASN A 51 -5.85 -8.74 4.04
N ALA A 52 -6.02 -7.60 4.72
CA ALA A 52 -7.21 -7.34 5.54
C ALA A 52 -8.48 -7.29 4.68
N GLU A 53 -8.43 -6.64 3.52
CA GLU A 53 -9.56 -6.54 2.60
C GLU A 53 -9.89 -7.89 1.92
N ARG A 54 -8.87 -8.71 1.63
CA ARG A 54 -9.06 -10.07 1.12
C ARG A 54 -9.77 -10.96 2.16
N GLU A 55 -9.42 -10.86 3.43
CA GLU A 55 -10.08 -11.64 4.48
C GLU A 55 -11.54 -11.20 4.65
N ARG A 56 -11.82 -9.88 4.62
CA ARG A 56 -13.19 -9.36 4.61
C ARG A 56 -14.00 -9.85 3.41
N THR A 57 -13.42 -9.81 2.22
CA THR A 57 -14.09 -10.29 0.99
C THR A 57 -14.42 -11.77 1.06
N LYS A 58 -13.52 -12.58 1.64
CA LYS A 58 -13.71 -14.02 1.82
C LYS A 58 -14.80 -14.32 2.85
N ASP A 59 -14.83 -13.56 3.95
CA ASP A 59 -15.91 -13.64 4.92
C ASP A 59 -17.25 -13.20 4.33
N ASP A 60 -17.29 -12.12 3.54
CA ASP A 60 -18.49 -11.64 2.85
C ASP A 60 -19.00 -12.64 1.80
N ALA A 61 -18.10 -13.29 1.06
CA ALA A 61 -18.46 -14.35 0.13
C ALA A 61 -19.07 -15.57 0.86
N LYS A 62 -18.52 -15.93 2.02
CA LYS A 62 -19.06 -17.00 2.87
C LYS A 62 -20.43 -16.62 3.43
N LEU A 63 -20.62 -15.37 3.87
CA LEU A 63 -21.89 -14.83 4.34
C LEU A 63 -22.95 -14.80 3.23
N ARG A 64 -22.59 -14.43 2.00
CA ARG A 64 -23.48 -14.49 0.83
C ARG A 64 -23.87 -15.90 0.42
N SER A 65 -23.02 -16.89 0.64
CA SER A 65 -23.33 -18.29 0.32
C SER A 65 -24.27 -18.98 1.31
N LEU A 66 -24.54 -18.35 2.46
CA LEU A 66 -25.43 -18.88 3.49
C LEU A 66 -26.89 -18.55 3.17
N SER A 67 -27.80 -19.46 3.50
CA SER A 67 -29.24 -19.17 3.45
C SER A 67 -29.61 -18.10 4.48
N ASN A 68 -30.70 -17.35 4.24
CA ASN A 68 -31.19 -16.33 5.18
C ASN A 68 -31.44 -16.89 6.59
N TYR A 69 -31.89 -18.14 6.68
CA TYR A 69 -32.01 -18.88 7.93
C TYR A 69 -30.66 -19.09 8.62
N ASP A 70 -29.68 -19.64 7.91
CA ASP A 70 -28.37 -19.95 8.49
C ASP A 70 -27.64 -18.67 8.93
N PHE A 71 -27.74 -17.59 8.14
CA PHE A 71 -27.21 -16.28 8.49
C PHE A 71 -27.84 -15.75 9.79
N CYS A 72 -29.17 -15.83 9.91
CA CYS A 72 -29.90 -15.40 11.10
C CYS A 72 -29.43 -16.17 12.34
N VAL A 73 -29.35 -17.50 12.29
CA VAL A 73 -28.88 -18.34 13.40
C VAL A 73 -27.43 -18.01 13.79
N LEU A 74 -26.54 -17.82 12.82
CA LEU A 74 -25.14 -17.47 13.06
C LEU A 74 -25.00 -16.09 13.72
N SER A 75 -25.85 -15.13 13.33
CA SER A 75 -25.87 -13.78 13.89
C SER A 75 -26.41 -13.75 15.33
N LEU A 76 -27.48 -14.50 15.61
CA LEU A 76 -28.09 -14.60 16.95
C LEU A 76 -27.21 -15.38 17.93
N ARG A 77 -26.57 -16.46 17.47
CA ARG A 77 -25.61 -17.23 18.28
C ARG A 77 -24.43 -16.37 18.74
N ARG A 78 -23.89 -15.50 17.87
CA ARG A 78 -22.83 -14.55 18.26
C ARG A 78 -23.27 -13.54 19.33
N ARG A 79 -24.57 -13.30 19.45
CA ARG A 79 -25.17 -12.40 20.45
C ARG A 79 -25.74 -13.15 21.68
N GLY A 80 -25.66 -14.47 21.71
CA GLY A 80 -26.18 -15.29 22.81
C GLY A 80 -27.71 -15.37 22.90
N MET A 81 -28.44 -15.08 21.82
CA MET A 81 -29.92 -15.11 21.79
C MET A 81 -30.48 -16.41 21.21
N GLN A 82 -31.73 -16.73 21.58
CA GLN A 82 -32.44 -17.93 21.11
C GLN A 82 -32.82 -17.80 19.62
N SER A 83 -32.75 -18.89 18.88
CA SER A 83 -32.91 -18.95 17.42
C SER A 83 -34.35 -19.07 16.92
N GLU A 84 -35.32 -18.94 17.81
CA GLU A 84 -36.74 -19.20 17.57
C GLU A 84 -37.32 -18.27 16.49
N ASP A 85 -36.87 -17.01 16.48
CA ASP A 85 -37.28 -16.01 15.50
C ASP A 85 -36.76 -16.28 14.08
N CYS A 86 -35.69 -17.08 13.93
CA CYS A 86 -35.10 -17.41 12.63
C CYS A 86 -35.90 -18.46 11.85
N GLU A 87 -36.78 -19.23 12.51
CA GLU A 87 -37.61 -20.27 11.87
C GLU A 87 -38.45 -19.74 10.71
N GLN A 88 -38.88 -18.47 10.79
CA GLN A 88 -39.64 -17.80 9.73
C GLN A 88 -38.85 -17.63 8.41
N LEU A 89 -37.52 -17.71 8.46
CA LEU A 89 -36.64 -17.60 7.29
C LEU A 89 -36.29 -18.97 6.69
N ARG A 90 -36.77 -20.08 7.29
CA ARG A 90 -36.50 -21.44 6.82
C ARG A 90 -37.22 -21.67 5.48
N GLY A 91 -36.44 -21.94 4.42
CA GLY A 91 -36.96 -22.17 3.07
C GLY A 91 -37.11 -20.91 2.21
N VAL A 92 -36.79 -19.73 2.74
CA VAL A 92 -36.68 -18.50 1.95
C VAL A 92 -35.35 -18.52 1.21
N ALA A 93 -35.39 -18.50 -0.13
CA ALA A 93 -34.19 -18.45 -0.96
C ALA A 93 -33.35 -17.20 -0.62
N ALA A 94 -32.03 -17.35 -0.60
CA ALA A 94 -31.14 -16.19 -0.60
C ALA A 94 -31.26 -15.52 -1.98
N GLU A 95 -31.56 -14.22 -2.00
CA GLU A 95 -31.64 -13.40 -3.23
C GLU A 95 -30.25 -12.98 -3.70
#